data_AF-A0A846PUN3-F1
#
_entry.id   AF-A0A846PUN3-F1
#
_cell.length_a   1.000
_cell.length_b   1.000
_cell.length_c   1.000
_cell.angle_alpha   90.00
_cell.angle_beta   90.00
_cell.angle_gamma   90.00
#
_symmetry.space_group_name_H-M   'P 1'
#
loop_
_entity.id
_entity.type
_entity.pdbx_description
1 polymer ?
#
loop_
_entity_poly.entity_id
_entity_poly.type
_entity_poly.pdbx_seq_one_letter_code
_entity_poly.pdbx_strand_id
1 'polypeptide(L)'
;MSSNDESLKLFLKQTEELKEKLEGWTPNIEKISTTQIVELYYQVINVNSLVKYIQNLFENPNKEINAQITTTQNIIQEKFNKDLHPELLKKIEVLIETTKNDLKKIQSQNNKTKEEIENQAQKYEELRKMMSTKEFVEQYSKLIDN
;
A
#
# COMPACT_ATOMS: atom_id res chain seq x y z
N MET A 1 -29.61 -17.09 0.32
CA MET A 1 -28.88 -16.21 1.26
C MET A 1 -29.32 -14.78 0.96
N SER A 2 -29.40 -13.88 1.93
CA SER A 2 -29.76 -12.49 1.63
C SER A 2 -28.57 -11.74 1.02
N SER A 3 -28.83 -10.69 0.22
CA SER A 3 -27.81 -9.79 -0.33
C SER A 3 -26.87 -9.21 0.76
N ASN A 4 -27.42 -9.03 1.97
CA ASN A 4 -26.71 -8.52 3.14
C ASN A 4 -25.71 -9.56 3.69
N ASP A 5 -26.08 -10.85 3.69
CA ASP A 5 -25.19 -11.94 4.13
C ASP A 5 -24.01 -12.13 3.18
N GLU A 6 -24.23 -11.95 1.87
CA GLU A 6 -23.16 -12.03 0.86
C GLU A 6 -22.16 -10.88 1.01
N SER A 7 -22.67 -9.68 1.28
CA SER A 7 -21.85 -8.49 1.55
C SER A 7 -20.99 -8.66 2.80
N LEU A 8 -21.56 -9.21 3.88
CA LEU A 8 -20.82 -9.50 5.12
C LEU A 8 -19.73 -10.55 4.89
N LYS A 9 -20.03 -11.61 4.15
CA LYS A 9 -19.03 -12.64 3.78
C LYS A 9 -17.87 -12.05 2.97
N LEU A 10 -18.17 -11.18 2.00
CA LEU A 10 -17.14 -10.51 1.21
C LEU A 10 -16.25 -9.64 2.10
N PHE A 11 -16.86 -8.85 3.00
CA PHE A 11 -16.12 -8.03 3.96
C PHE A 11 -15.18 -8.85 4.85
N LEU A 12 -15.66 -9.97 5.39
CA LEU A 12 -14.85 -10.84 6.24
C LEU A 12 -13.69 -11.49 5.47
N LYS A 13 -13.97 -11.96 4.25
CA LYS A 13 -12.94 -12.52 3.37
C LYS A 13 -11.85 -11.49 3.05
N GLN A 14 -12.24 -10.28 2.64
CA GLN A 14 -11.28 -9.21 2.32
C GLN A 14 -10.49 -8.75 3.54
N THR A 15 -11.10 -8.77 4.73
CA THR A 15 -10.42 -8.48 5.99
C THR A 15 -9.33 -9.52 6.29
N GLU A 16 -9.65 -10.81 6.19
CA GLU A 16 -8.67 -11.86 6.47
C GLU A 16 -7.53 -11.85 5.44
N GLU A 17 -7.85 -11.71 4.14
CA GLU A 17 -6.83 -11.57 3.10
C GLU A 17 -5.90 -10.37 3.33
N LEU A 18 -6.44 -9.25 3.83
CA LEU A 18 -5.63 -8.09 4.19
C LEU A 18 -4.72 -8.42 5.38
N LYS A 19 -5.28 -9.02 6.43
CA LYS A 19 -4.53 -9.37 7.65
C LYS A 19 -3.37 -10.32 7.34
N GLU A 20 -3.62 -11.41 6.62
CA GLU A 20 -2.59 -12.36 6.20
C GLU A 20 -1.48 -11.67 5.38
N LYS A 21 -1.86 -10.76 4.49
CA LYS A 21 -0.90 -9.99 3.69
C LYS A 21 -0.04 -9.08 4.56
N LEU A 22 -0.65 -8.36 5.51
CA LEU A 22 0.09 -7.49 6.44
C LEU A 22 1.08 -8.31 7.28
N GLU A 23 0.65 -9.45 7.84
CA GLU A 23 1.50 -10.34 8.63
C GLU A 23 2.69 -10.91 7.82
N GLY A 24 2.48 -11.23 6.54
CA GLY A 24 3.55 -11.69 5.66
C GLY A 24 4.54 -10.60 5.23
N TRP A 25 4.09 -9.35 5.21
CA TRP A 25 4.84 -8.21 4.66
C TRP A 25 5.72 -7.52 5.68
N THR A 26 5.25 -7.36 6.92
CA THR A 26 6.02 -6.75 8.01
C THR A 26 7.46 -7.31 8.12
N PRO A 27 7.69 -8.65 8.14
CA PRO A 27 9.05 -9.18 8.23
C PRO A 27 9.84 -9.15 6.90
N ASN A 28 9.19 -8.88 5.76
CA ASN A 28 9.78 -9.01 4.43
C ASN A 28 9.76 -7.71 3.62
N ILE A 29 9.65 -6.56 4.29
CA ILE A 29 9.40 -5.27 3.63
C ILE A 29 10.43 -4.92 2.55
N GLU A 30 11.68 -5.34 2.73
CA GLU A 30 12.77 -5.14 1.78
C GLU A 30 12.54 -5.81 0.42
N LYS A 31 11.81 -6.93 0.38
CA LYS A 31 11.56 -7.71 -0.85
C LYS A 31 10.37 -7.21 -1.67
N ILE A 32 9.63 -6.25 -1.13
CA ILE A 32 8.37 -5.78 -1.71
C ILE A 32 8.66 -4.80 -2.85
N SER A 33 8.05 -5.03 -4.00
CA SER A 33 8.13 -4.13 -5.17
C SER A 33 7.20 -2.94 -5.04
N THR A 34 7.47 -1.86 -5.79
CA THR A 34 6.58 -0.68 -5.82
C THR A 34 5.16 -1.00 -6.30
N THR A 35 5.01 -1.92 -7.26
CA THR A 35 3.69 -2.40 -7.73
C THR A 35 2.91 -3.04 -6.60
N GLN A 36 3.55 -3.94 -5.85
CA GLN A 36 2.94 -4.59 -4.69
C GLN A 36 2.51 -3.53 -3.66
N ILE A 37 3.36 -2.54 -3.36
CA ILE A 37 2.98 -1.46 -2.44
C ILE A 37 1.66 -0.80 -2.88
N VAL A 38 1.54 -0.43 -4.16
CA VAL A 38 0.31 0.17 -4.69
C VAL A 38 -0.90 -0.76 -4.49
N GLU A 39 -0.77 -2.05 -4.78
CA GLU A 39 -1.84 -3.04 -4.58
C GLU A 39 -2.28 -3.15 -3.11
N LEU A 40 -1.34 -3.10 -2.16
CA LEU A 40 -1.67 -3.13 -0.73
C LEU A 40 -2.51 -1.91 -0.33
N TYR A 41 -2.13 -0.72 -0.76
CA TYR A 41 -2.88 0.50 -0.44
C TYR A 41 -4.30 0.46 -1.04
N TYR A 42 -4.45 -0.02 -2.28
CA TYR A 42 -5.78 -0.26 -2.85
C TYR A 42 -6.60 -1.25 -2.02
N GLN A 43 -5.99 -2.36 -1.58
CA GLN A 43 -6.68 -3.33 -0.74
C GLN A 43 -7.14 -2.71 0.60
N VAL A 44 -6.29 -1.91 1.24
CA VAL A 44 -6.66 -1.19 2.47
C VAL A 44 -7.80 -0.20 2.23
N ILE A 45 -7.74 0.59 1.15
CA ILE A 45 -8.81 1.53 0.78
C ILE A 45 -10.13 0.78 0.51
N ASN A 46 -10.07 -0.37 -0.17
CA ASN A 46 -11.22 -1.20 -0.46
C ASN A 46 -11.84 -1.75 0.83
N VAL A 47 -11.04 -2.30 1.74
CA VAL A 47 -11.52 -2.81 3.04
C VAL A 47 -12.12 -1.68 3.88
N ASN A 48 -11.49 -0.50 3.93
CA ASN A 48 -12.07 0.68 4.59
C ASN A 48 -13.43 1.09 3.99
N SER A 49 -13.58 0.98 2.66
CA SER A 49 -14.85 1.25 1.98
C SER A 49 -15.91 0.21 2.32
N LEU A 50 -15.53 -1.06 2.42
CA LEU A 50 -16.41 -2.14 2.89
C LEU A 50 -16.84 -1.95 4.34
N VAL A 51 -15.95 -1.48 5.23
CA VAL A 51 -16.33 -1.12 6.61
C VAL A 51 -17.48 -0.12 6.61
N LYS A 52 -17.33 0.99 5.87
CA LYS A 52 -18.37 2.03 5.74
C LYS A 52 -19.67 1.47 5.14
N TYR A 53 -19.55 0.60 4.15
CA TYR A 53 -20.71 -0.04 3.53
C TYR A 53 -21.47 -0.94 4.51
N ILE A 54 -20.77 -1.80 5.25
CA ILE A 54 -21.39 -2.70 6.24
C ILE A 54 -22.02 -1.89 7.39
N GLN A 55 -21.38 -0.82 7.85
CA GLN A 55 -21.95 0.09 8.85
C GLN A 55 -23.30 0.69 8.39
N ASN A 56 -23.40 1.10 7.13
CA ASN A 56 -24.64 1.67 6.59
C ASN A 56 -25.70 0.60 6.29
N LEU A 57 -25.28 -0.61 5.97
CA LEU A 57 -26.17 -1.69 5.57
C LEU A 57 -26.93 -2.31 6.76
N PHE A 58 -26.37 -2.21 7.97
CA PHE A 58 -27.03 -2.61 9.21
C PHE A 58 -27.29 -1.38 10.09
N GLU A 59 -28.48 -0.77 9.99
CA GLU A 59 -28.86 0.40 10.83
C GLU A 59 -28.71 0.15 12.34
N ASN A 60 -28.85 -1.11 12.78
CA ASN A 60 -28.51 -1.59 14.12
C ASN A 60 -27.71 -2.89 14.02
N PRO A 61 -26.37 -2.83 13.83
CA PRO A 61 -25.57 -4.02 13.74
C PRO A 61 -25.62 -4.77 15.07
N ASN A 62 -25.72 -6.10 15.00
CA ASN A 62 -25.59 -6.90 16.21
C ASN A 62 -24.16 -6.79 16.79
N LYS A 63 -23.95 -7.27 18.02
CA LYS A 63 -22.64 -7.19 18.69
C LYS A 63 -21.51 -7.84 17.89
N GLU A 64 -21.81 -8.89 17.13
CA GLU A 64 -20.83 -9.63 16.33
C GLU A 64 -20.34 -8.79 15.13
N ILE A 65 -21.25 -8.20 14.36
CA ILE A 65 -20.90 -7.33 13.22
C ILE A 65 -20.10 -6.12 13.71
N ASN A 66 -20.51 -5.51 14.83
CA ASN A 66 -19.76 -4.40 15.44
C ASN A 66 -18.35 -4.82 15.87
N ALA A 67 -18.20 -6.01 16.46
CA ALA A 67 -16.89 -6.54 16.84
C ALA A 67 -16.00 -6.78 15.60
N GLN A 68 -16.57 -7.31 14.51
CA GLN A 68 -15.85 -7.53 13.26
C GLN A 68 -15.39 -6.19 12.64
N ILE A 69 -16.28 -5.19 12.56
CA ILE A 69 -15.95 -3.85 12.09
C ILE A 69 -14.80 -3.24 12.91
N THR A 70 -14.93 -3.29 14.24
CA THR A 70 -13.93 -2.73 15.15
C THR A 70 -12.58 -3.45 14.99
N THR A 71 -12.61 -4.77 14.83
CA THR A 71 -11.40 -5.57 14.60
C THR A 71 -10.71 -5.17 13.30
N THR A 72 -11.45 -5.04 12.20
CA THR A 72 -10.90 -4.59 10.91
C THR A 72 -10.31 -3.20 10.99
N GLN A 73 -11.00 -2.25 11.64
CA GLN A 73 -10.50 -0.90 11.84
C GLN A 73 -9.21 -0.88 12.66
N ASN A 74 -9.12 -1.70 13.72
CA ASN A 74 -7.91 -1.83 14.53
C ASN A 74 -6.75 -2.45 13.74
N ILE A 75 -7.02 -3.45 12.88
CA ILE A 75 -6.00 -4.02 11.99
C ILE A 75 -5.43 -2.92 11.08
N ILE A 76 -6.30 -2.13 10.45
CA ILE A 76 -5.86 -1.05 9.56
C ILE A 76 -5.08 0.01 10.34
N GLN A 77 -5.58 0.45 11.50
CA GLN A 77 -4.91 1.50 12.27
C GLN A 77 -3.57 1.04 12.85
N GLU A 78 -3.54 -0.07 13.58
CA GLU A 78 -2.34 -0.49 14.28
C GLU A 78 -1.34 -1.16 13.33
N LYS A 79 -1.78 -2.12 12.50
CA LYS A 79 -0.86 -2.92 11.68
C LYS A 79 -0.46 -2.25 10.39
N PHE A 80 -1.36 -1.47 9.78
CA PHE A 80 -1.04 -0.80 8.52
C PHE A 80 -0.62 0.65 8.73
N ASN A 81 -1.46 1.52 9.28
CA ASN A 81 -1.21 2.96 9.35
C ASN A 81 -0.03 3.31 10.25
N LYS A 82 0.05 2.68 11.42
CA LYS A 82 1.06 2.98 12.43
C LYS A 82 2.37 2.21 12.19
N ASP A 83 2.27 0.92 11.89
CA ASP A 83 3.45 0.07 11.74
C ASP A 83 3.99 0.09 10.30
N LEU A 84 3.22 -0.42 9.32
CA LEU A 84 3.76 -0.70 7.98
C LEU A 84 3.87 0.53 7.06
N HIS A 85 2.94 1.47 7.13
CA HIS A 85 2.87 2.64 6.26
C HIS A 85 4.13 3.53 6.34
N PRO A 86 4.64 3.91 7.54
CA PRO A 86 5.87 4.68 7.67
C PRO A 86 7.09 3.94 7.11
N GLU A 87 7.16 2.63 7.29
CA GLU A 87 8.27 1.81 6.77
C GLU A 87 8.25 1.73 5.24
N LEU A 88 7.05 1.62 4.63
CA LEU A 88 6.88 1.64 3.18
C LEU A 88 7.28 2.99 2.58
N LEU A 89 6.89 4.10 3.22
CA LEU A 89 7.33 5.44 2.83
C LEU A 89 8.86 5.54 2.85
N LYS A 90 9.49 5.18 3.97
CA LYS A 90 10.94 5.20 4.13
C LYS A 90 11.64 4.36 3.07
N LYS A 91 11.12 3.16 2.77
CA LYS A 91 11.65 2.30 1.71
C LYS A 91 11.61 2.99 0.35
N ILE A 92 10.48 3.59 -0.02
CA ILE A 92 10.35 4.28 -1.30
C ILE A 92 11.35 5.44 -1.39
N GLU A 93 11.53 6.20 -0.31
CA GLU A 93 12.52 7.29 -0.26
C GLU A 93 13.95 6.79 -0.46
N VAL A 94 14.33 5.71 0.22
CA VAL A 94 15.65 5.08 0.06
C VAL A 94 15.86 4.61 -1.39
N LEU A 95 14.85 4.00 -2.00
CA LEU A 95 14.92 3.56 -3.40
C LEU A 95 15.08 4.75 -4.35
N ILE A 96 14.31 5.82 -4.15
CA ILE A 96 14.41 7.06 -4.94
C ILE A 96 15.82 7.66 -4.85
N GLU A 97 16.37 7.80 -3.64
CA GLU A 97 17.70 8.39 -3.46
C GLU A 97 18.80 7.49 -4.02
N THR A 98 18.67 6.17 -3.88
CA THR A 98 19.61 5.22 -4.49
C THR A 98 19.61 5.35 -6.01
N THR A 99 18.43 5.34 -6.64
CA THR A 99 18.29 5.48 -8.10
C THR A 99 18.80 6.83 -8.60
N LYS A 100 18.54 7.93 -7.87
CA LYS A 100 19.09 9.26 -8.20
C LYS A 100 20.63 9.26 -8.14
N ASN A 101 21.22 8.62 -7.13
CA ASN A 101 22.67 8.56 -6.99
C ASN A 101 23.32 7.73 -8.10
N ASP A 102 22.69 6.62 -8.50
CA ASP A 102 23.12 5.83 -9.64
C ASP A 102 23.06 6.63 -10.95
N LEU A 103 21.96 7.36 -11.18
CA LEU A 103 21.81 8.24 -12.35
C LEU A 103 22.91 9.31 -12.39
N LYS A 104 23.25 9.94 -11.25
CA LYS A 104 24.35 10.91 -11.15
C LYS A 104 25.70 10.29 -11.51
N LYS A 105 25.97 9.05 -11.06
CA LYS A 105 27.21 8.33 -11.40
C LYS A 105 27.30 8.08 -12.91
N ILE A 106 26.23 7.59 -13.52
CA ILE A 106 26.18 7.34 -14.97
C ILE A 106 26.35 8.65 -15.76
N GLN A 107 25.73 9.75 -15.30
CA GLN A 107 25.86 11.06 -15.94
C GLN A 107 27.29 11.61 -15.91
N SER A 108 28.07 11.27 -14.88
CA SER A 108 29.43 11.77 -14.68
C SER A 108 30.46 11.09 -15.59
N GLN A 109 30.07 10.07 -16.36
CA GLN A 109 30.94 9.38 -17.32
C GLN A 109 30.99 10.14 -18.65
N ASN A 110 32.19 10.52 -19.09
CA ASN A 110 32.41 11.36 -20.29
C ASN A 110 32.15 10.64 -21.63
N ASN A 111 32.12 9.30 -21.68
CA ASN A 111 31.91 8.52 -22.90
C ASN A 111 30.86 7.43 -22.64
N LYS A 112 29.59 7.75 -22.90
CA LYS A 112 28.49 6.79 -22.71
C LYS A 112 28.34 5.88 -23.91
N THR A 113 28.40 4.58 -23.66
CA THR A 113 28.02 3.55 -24.61
C THR A 113 26.50 3.53 -24.83
N LYS A 114 26.05 2.91 -25.92
CA LYS A 114 24.61 2.70 -26.17
C LYS A 114 23.93 1.96 -25.02
N GLU A 115 24.62 0.98 -24.44
CA GLU A 115 24.17 0.21 -23.27
C GLU A 115 24.00 1.10 -22.03
N GLU A 116 24.94 2.01 -21.76
CA GLU A 116 24.81 2.97 -20.65
C GLU A 116 23.67 3.97 -20.86
N ILE A 117 23.38 4.35 -22.11
CA ILE A 117 22.23 5.21 -22.45
C ILE A 117 20.90 4.46 -22.21
N GLU A 118 20.80 3.21 -22.64
CA GLU A 118 19.61 2.38 -22.41
C GLU A 118 19.39 2.09 -20.92
N ASN A 119 20.44 1.76 -20.17
CA ASN A 119 20.40 1.59 -18.72
C ASN A 119 19.98 2.89 -18.00
N GLN A 120 20.51 4.03 -18.43
CA GLN A 120 20.11 5.34 -17.90
C GLN A 120 18.61 5.61 -18.13
N ALA A 121 18.09 5.30 -19.33
CA ALA A 121 16.68 5.46 -19.64
C ALA A 121 15.79 4.54 -18.77
N GLN A 122 16.20 3.29 -18.55
CA GLN A 122 15.50 2.36 -17.66
C GLN A 122 15.44 2.89 -16.22
N LYS A 123 16.57 3.38 -15.68
CA LYS A 123 16.62 3.97 -14.33
C LYS A 123 15.74 5.22 -14.19
N TYR A 124 15.61 6.04 -15.22
CA TYR A 124 14.67 7.17 -15.19
C TYR A 124 13.20 6.71 -15.14
N GLU A 125 12.85 5.66 -15.88
CA GLU A 125 11.50 5.09 -15.84
C GLU A 125 11.21 4.47 -14.46
N GLU A 126 12.18 3.77 -13.87
CA GLU A 126 12.08 3.28 -12.49
C GLU A 126 11.90 4.42 -11.49
N LEU A 127 12.72 5.47 -11.59
CA LEU A 127 12.61 6.66 -10.73
C LEU A 127 11.24 7.32 -10.87
N ARG A 128 10.72 7.44 -12.09
CA ARG A 128 9.38 7.99 -12.35
C ARG A 128 8.29 7.16 -11.67
N LYS A 129 8.36 5.83 -11.78
CA LYS A 129 7.42 4.92 -11.10
C LYS A 129 7.51 5.07 -9.59
N MET A 130 8.72 5.08 -9.03
CA MET A 130 8.93 5.23 -7.57
C MET A 130 8.40 6.57 -7.05
N MET A 131 8.63 7.67 -7.76
CA MET A 131 8.10 9.00 -7.39
C MET A 131 6.57 9.03 -7.46
N SER A 132 5.97 8.44 -8.49
CA SER A 132 4.51 8.31 -8.60
C SER A 132 3.92 7.45 -7.46
N THR A 133 4.57 6.33 -7.12
CA THR A 133 4.19 5.51 -5.96
C THR A 133 4.31 6.29 -4.65
N LYS A 134 5.38 7.08 -4.47
CA LYS A 134 5.53 7.95 -3.29
C LYS A 134 4.36 8.91 -3.17
N GLU A 135 4.05 9.63 -4.25
CA GLU A 135 2.94 10.60 -4.26
C GLU A 135 1.62 9.92 -3.91
N PHE A 136 1.31 8.77 -4.52
CA PHE A 136 0.10 8.00 -4.22
C PHE A 136 0.02 7.62 -2.73
N VAL A 137 1.12 7.15 -2.15
CA VAL A 137 1.19 6.77 -0.73
C VAL A 137 1.05 7.98 0.19
N GLU A 138 1.63 9.13 -0.14
CA GLU A 138 1.49 10.36 0.65
C GLU A 138 0.06 10.93 0.61
N GLN A 139 -0.63 10.79 -0.52
CA GLN A 139 -2.05 11.18 -0.61
C GLN A 139 -2.92 10.31 0.31
N TYR A 140 -2.55 9.04 0.52
CA TYR A 140 -3.24 8.18 1.48
C TYR A 140 -3.08 8.68 2.92
N SER A 141 -1.90 9.17 3.33
CA SER A 141 -1.70 9.74 4.68
C SER A 141 -2.67 10.89 4.96
N LYS A 142 -2.89 11.76 3.95
CA LYS A 142 -3.85 12.88 4.04
C LYS A 142 -5.31 12.44 4.20
N LEU A 143 -5.64 11.19 3.85
CA LEU A 143 -6.98 10.62 4.04
C LEU A 143 -7.17 10.05 5.45
N ILE A 144 -6.09 9.76 6.19
CA ILE A 144 -6.14 9.22 7.56
C ILE A 144 -6.06 10.33 8.60
N ASP A 145 -5.30 11.39 8.31
CA ASP A 145 -5.10 12.53 9.23
C ASP A 145 -6.30 13.48 9.32
N ASN A 146 -7.39 13.22 8.57
CA ASN A 146 -8.67 13.93 8.60
C ASN A 146 -9.77 13.08 9.24
#